data_AF-A0A4Q7YF77-F1
#
_entry.id   AF-A0A4Q7YF77-F1
#
_cell.length_a   1.000
_cell.length_b   1.000
_cell.length_c   1.000
_cell.angle_alpha   90.00
_cell.angle_beta   90.00
_cell.angle_gamma   90.00
#
_symmetry.space_group_name_H-M   'P 1'
#
loop_
_entity.id
_entity.type
_entity.pdbx_description
1 polymer ?
#
loop_
_entity_poly.entity_id
_entity_poly.type
_entity_poly.pdbx_seq_one_letter_code
_entity_poly.pdbx_strand_id
1 'polypeptide(L)'
;MTTRDNQRQRLYDAENMVRDVLDSLAQADVPTFDFYGSSLLVPLERKFGDLESIQRYIDAVLALNWVRDTWPERTVLPVRVRKRKGKVHAHYEPLTRTLAVPDHTNSRGWAMREIVILHELAHHLDMSAEHHGPVFASTFLHLVREVMGPEVGLLLTDSFTRHGVAFGVLATV
;
A
#
# COMPACT_ATOMS: atom_id res chain seq x y z
N MET A 1 -23.24 -8.09 10.31
CA MET A 1 -22.17 -9.01 10.75
C MET A 1 -20.91 -8.62 9.99
N THR A 2 -19.83 -8.28 10.68
CA THR A 2 -18.52 -8.07 10.05
C THR A 2 -17.95 -9.44 9.67
N THR A 3 -17.62 -9.63 8.39
CA THR A 3 -16.95 -10.86 7.92
C THR A 3 -15.61 -10.97 8.62
N ARG A 4 -15.26 -12.17 9.11
CA ARG A 4 -14.01 -12.40 9.84
C ARG A 4 -12.85 -12.33 8.85
N ASP A 5 -11.95 -11.38 9.11
CA ASP A 5 -10.74 -11.19 8.32
C ASP A 5 -9.68 -12.23 8.73
N ASN A 6 -9.66 -13.36 8.02
CA ASN A 6 -8.87 -14.54 8.40
C ASN A 6 -7.39 -14.45 8.01
N GLN A 7 -7.00 -13.53 7.11
CA GLN A 7 -5.62 -13.41 6.63
C GLN A 7 -4.93 -12.10 7.00
N ARG A 8 -5.63 -11.16 7.67
CA ARG A 8 -5.05 -9.88 8.13
C ARG A 8 -3.66 -9.98 8.75
N GLN A 9 -3.46 -10.93 9.66
CA GLN A 9 -2.17 -11.08 10.34
C GLN A 9 -1.07 -11.44 9.33
N ARG A 10 -1.34 -12.39 8.44
CA ARG A 10 -0.40 -12.83 7.39
C ARG A 10 -0.05 -11.69 6.46
N LEU A 11 -1.04 -10.85 6.12
CA LEU A 11 -0.84 -9.68 5.27
C LEU A 11 0.06 -8.65 5.95
N TYR A 12 -0.17 -8.34 7.23
CA TYR A 12 0.73 -7.45 7.98
C TYR A 12 2.14 -8.01 8.18
N ASP A 13 2.27 -9.32 8.41
CA ASP A 13 3.59 -9.97 8.51
C ASP A 13 4.33 -9.86 7.17
N ALA A 14 3.62 -10.05 6.05
CA ALA A 14 4.19 -9.89 4.73
C ALA A 14 4.59 -8.44 4.41
N GLU A 15 3.77 -7.47 4.79
CA GLU A 15 4.10 -6.05 4.66
C GLU A 15 5.31 -5.68 5.52
N ASN A 16 5.39 -6.16 6.77
CA ASN A 16 6.55 -5.93 7.65
C ASN A 16 7.84 -6.38 6.97
N MET A 17 7.87 -7.59 6.41
CA MET A 17 9.04 -8.10 5.71
C MET A 17 9.46 -7.19 4.55
N VAL A 18 8.52 -6.72 3.71
CA VAL A 18 8.86 -5.82 2.60
C VAL A 18 9.35 -4.46 3.11
N ARG A 19 8.75 -3.93 4.18
CA ARG A 19 9.19 -2.67 4.79
C ARG A 19 10.61 -2.76 5.32
N ASP A 20 10.94 -3.86 5.99
CA ASP A 20 12.29 -4.10 6.52
C ASP A 20 13.33 -4.15 5.38
N VAL A 21 12.98 -4.78 4.25
CA VAL A 21 13.82 -4.78 3.04
C VAL A 21 14.00 -3.36 2.51
N LEU A 22 12.91 -2.60 2.32
CA LEU A 22 12.99 -1.23 1.78
C LEU A 22 13.80 -0.30 2.69
N ASP A 23 13.65 -0.41 4.01
CA ASP A 23 14.43 0.38 4.97
C ASP A 23 15.91 -0.01 4.95
N SER A 24 16.22 -1.31 4.81
CA SER A 24 17.61 -1.77 4.63
C SER A 24 18.23 -1.21 3.34
N LEU A 25 17.51 -1.25 2.22
CA LEU A 25 17.99 -0.76 0.92
C LEU A 25 18.18 0.75 0.91
N ALA A 26 17.37 1.51 1.67
CA ALA A 26 17.51 2.95 1.80
C ALA A 26 18.80 3.39 2.54
N GLN A 27 19.48 2.47 3.23
CA GLN A 27 20.78 2.72 3.89
C GLN A 27 21.98 2.21 3.07
N ALA A 28 21.74 1.51 1.96
CA ALA A 28 22.80 0.96 1.12
C ALA A 28 23.32 2.01 0.12
N ASP A 29 24.60 1.90 -0.26
CA ASP A 29 25.20 2.75 -1.31
C ASP A 29 24.51 2.55 -2.67
N VAL A 30 24.09 1.30 -2.94
CA VAL A 30 23.30 0.93 -4.11
C VAL A 30 22.13 0.06 -3.62
N PRO A 31 20.86 0.41 -3.93
CA PRO A 31 19.69 -0.29 -3.40
C PRO A 31 19.45 -1.61 -4.16
N THR A 32 20.35 -2.57 -3.96
CA THR A 32 20.28 -3.90 -4.57
C THR A 32 19.88 -4.98 -3.56
N PHE A 33 18.96 -5.85 -3.96
CA PHE A 33 18.48 -6.96 -3.15
C PHE A 33 18.82 -8.30 -3.82
N ASP A 34 19.37 -9.26 -3.06
CA ASP A 34 19.54 -10.63 -3.55
C ASP A 34 18.20 -11.36 -3.49
N PHE A 35 17.65 -11.65 -4.65
CA PHE A 35 16.41 -12.38 -4.84
C PHE A 35 16.72 -13.75 -5.44
N TYR A 36 16.93 -14.74 -4.56
CA TYR A 36 17.25 -16.11 -4.93
C TYR A 36 18.47 -16.21 -5.88
N GLY A 37 19.55 -15.48 -5.56
CA GLY A 37 20.77 -15.46 -6.37
C GLY A 37 20.73 -14.52 -7.58
N SER A 38 19.64 -13.78 -7.77
CA SER A 38 19.55 -12.69 -8.74
C SER A 38 19.65 -11.33 -8.04
N SER A 39 20.37 -10.37 -8.62
CA SER A 39 20.42 -9.00 -8.08
C SER A 39 19.30 -8.14 -8.64
N LEU A 40 18.41 -7.65 -7.79
CA LEU A 40 17.35 -6.70 -8.15
C LEU A 40 17.75 -5.29 -7.72
N LEU A 41 17.78 -4.35 -8.66
CA LEU A 41 17.87 -2.93 -8.32
C LEU A 41 16.47 -2.42 -7.97
N VAL A 42 16.24 -2.13 -6.69
CA VAL A 42 14.91 -1.79 -6.19
C VAL A 42 14.77 -0.27 -6.10
N PRO A 43 13.68 0.31 -6.64
CA PRO A 43 13.37 1.73 -6.46
C PRO A 43 13.28 2.11 -4.98
N LEU A 44 13.84 3.25 -4.61
CA LEU A 44 13.69 3.78 -3.25
C LEU A 44 12.24 4.18 -3.00
N GLU A 45 11.74 3.81 -1.83
CA GLU A 45 10.40 4.18 -1.40
C GLU A 45 10.31 5.69 -1.12
N ARG A 46 9.22 6.33 -1.59
CA ARG A 46 8.94 7.72 -1.22
C ARG A 46 8.54 7.82 0.27
N LYS A 47 9.15 8.78 0.96
CA LYS A 47 8.74 9.21 2.31
C LYS A 47 8.21 10.64 2.18
N PHE A 48 6.95 10.86 2.52
CA PHE A 48 6.29 12.16 2.40
C PHE A 48 6.67 13.03 3.59
N GLY A 49 6.81 14.35 3.41
CA GLY A 49 7.15 15.30 4.48
C GLY A 49 5.95 15.96 5.16
N ASP A 50 4.78 15.95 4.51
CA ASP A 50 3.55 16.56 5.00
C ASP A 50 2.30 15.88 4.40
N LEU A 51 1.13 16.21 4.96
CA LEU A 51 -0.15 15.66 4.51
C LEU A 51 -0.59 16.17 3.14
N GLU A 52 -0.15 17.37 2.75
CA GLU A 52 -0.49 17.96 1.45
C GLU A 52 0.18 17.19 0.31
N SER A 53 1.42 16.77 0.52
CA SER A 53 2.18 15.91 -0.39
C SER A 53 1.52 14.54 -0.55
N ILE A 54 0.96 13.98 0.54
CA ILE A 54 0.18 12.74 0.48
C ILE A 54 -1.12 12.95 -0.32
N GLN A 55 -1.82 14.07 -0.10
CA GLN A 55 -3.04 14.39 -0.85
C GLN A 55 -2.74 14.47 -2.36
N ARG A 56 -1.72 15.25 -2.75
CA ARG A 56 -1.31 15.37 -4.17
C ARG A 56 -0.91 14.03 -4.77
N TYR A 57 -0.22 13.19 -4.00
CA TYR A 57 0.19 11.85 -4.43
C TYR A 57 -1.03 10.95 -4.72
N ILE A 58 -2.00 10.90 -3.80
CA ILE A 58 -3.23 10.10 -3.98
C ILE A 58 -4.03 10.61 -5.17
N ASP A 59 -4.19 11.93 -5.29
CA ASP A 59 -4.91 12.54 -6.41
C ASP A 59 -4.24 12.17 -7.75
N ALA A 60 -2.90 12.15 -7.80
CA ALA A 60 -2.15 11.73 -8.97
C ALA A 60 -2.33 10.24 -9.29
N VAL A 61 -2.28 9.36 -8.29
CA VAL A 61 -2.48 7.90 -8.47
C VAL A 61 -3.90 7.62 -8.97
N LEU A 62 -4.93 8.23 -8.37
CA LEU A 62 -6.32 8.07 -8.81
C LEU A 62 -6.58 8.66 -10.20
N ALA A 63 -5.74 9.59 -10.67
CA ALA A 63 -5.82 10.16 -12.00
C ALA A 63 -5.10 9.35 -13.09
N LEU A 64 -4.40 8.25 -12.75
CA LEU A 64 -3.80 7.36 -13.74
C LEU A 64 -4.88 6.65 -14.56
N ASN A 65 -4.71 6.57 -15.89
CA ASN A 65 -5.70 5.94 -16.78
C ASN A 65 -6.02 4.51 -16.33
N TRP A 66 -5.00 3.68 -16.10
CA TRP A 66 -5.20 2.29 -15.71
C TRP A 66 -5.95 2.15 -14.37
N VAL A 67 -5.78 3.08 -13.42
CA VAL A 67 -6.52 3.08 -12.15
C VAL A 67 -7.99 3.43 -12.40
N ARG A 68 -8.25 4.43 -13.25
CA ARG A 68 -9.63 4.80 -13.65
C ARG A 68 -10.34 3.68 -14.41
N ASP A 69 -9.61 2.99 -15.29
CA ASP A 69 -10.15 1.90 -16.10
C ASP A 69 -10.44 0.66 -15.23
N THR A 70 -9.58 0.38 -14.24
CA THR A 70 -9.74 -0.77 -13.32
C THR A 70 -10.82 -0.52 -12.26
N TRP A 71 -10.92 0.70 -11.73
CA TRP A 71 -11.87 1.07 -10.66
C TRP A 71 -12.66 2.36 -10.98
N PRO A 72 -13.48 2.37 -12.05
CA PRO A 72 -14.16 3.58 -12.53
C PRO A 72 -15.12 4.19 -11.50
N GLU A 73 -15.83 3.34 -10.74
CA GLU A 73 -16.78 3.79 -9.72
C GLU A 73 -16.11 4.42 -8.49
N ARG A 74 -14.84 4.07 -8.24
CA ARG A 74 -14.10 4.50 -7.04
C ARG A 74 -13.29 5.75 -7.32
N THR A 75 -12.64 5.82 -8.47
CA THR A 75 -11.78 6.95 -8.84
C THR A 75 -12.54 8.27 -8.99
N VAL A 76 -13.86 8.24 -9.25
CA VAL A 76 -14.71 9.45 -9.25
C VAL A 76 -15.03 9.98 -7.85
N LEU A 77 -14.78 9.21 -6.80
CA LEU A 77 -15.05 9.60 -5.41
C LEU A 77 -13.78 10.21 -4.79
N PRO A 78 -13.78 11.50 -4.44
CA PRO A 78 -12.57 12.12 -3.91
C PRO A 78 -12.17 11.53 -2.56
N VAL A 79 -10.88 11.23 -2.40
CA VAL A 79 -10.27 10.88 -1.12
C VAL A 79 -9.72 12.15 -0.46
N ARG A 80 -9.90 12.27 0.85
CA ARG A 80 -9.35 13.38 1.65
C ARG A 80 -8.31 12.87 2.62
N VAL A 81 -7.16 13.52 2.67
CA VAL A 81 -6.12 13.24 3.66
C VAL A 81 -6.33 14.16 4.86
N ARG A 82 -6.32 13.59 6.06
CA ARG A 82 -6.51 14.33 7.30
C ARG A 82 -5.49 13.92 8.33
N LYS A 83 -5.07 14.90 9.14
CA LYS A 83 -4.26 14.63 10.32
C LYS A 83 -5.04 13.78 11.32
N ARG A 84 -4.43 12.68 11.74
CA ARG A 84 -4.94 11.86 12.83
C ARG A 84 -4.45 12.38 14.18
N LYS A 85 -5.33 12.34 15.20
CA LYS A 85 -4.94 12.52 16.60
C LYS A 85 -4.48 11.18 17.19
N GLY A 86 -3.27 11.11 17.73
CA GLY A 86 -2.70 9.91 18.38
C GLY A 86 -1.67 9.14 17.54
N LYS A 87 -1.06 8.11 18.15
CA LYS A 87 0.03 7.30 17.58
C LYS A 87 -0.42 6.06 16.79
N VAL A 88 -1.72 5.93 16.55
CA VAL A 88 -2.30 4.73 15.92
C VAL A 88 -2.06 4.80 14.41
N HIS A 89 -1.93 3.64 13.74
CA HIS A 89 -1.58 3.50 12.33
C HIS A 89 -2.36 4.41 11.35
N ALA A 90 -1.85 4.63 10.14
CA ALA A 90 -2.71 5.20 9.11
C ALA A 90 -3.96 4.29 8.94
N HIS A 91 -5.10 4.88 8.63
CA HIS A 91 -6.31 4.10 8.31
C HIS A 91 -7.22 4.87 7.35
N TYR A 92 -7.87 4.16 6.45
CA TYR A 92 -8.96 4.67 5.63
C TYR A 92 -10.32 4.58 6.35
N GLU A 93 -11.12 5.64 6.23
CA GLU A 93 -12.47 5.75 6.78
C GLU A 93 -13.49 5.72 5.61
N PRO A 94 -14.17 4.60 5.34
CA PRO A 94 -15.04 4.47 4.17
C PRO A 94 -16.20 5.47 4.11
N LEU A 95 -16.82 5.76 5.26
CA LEU A 95 -17.99 6.64 5.33
C LEU A 95 -17.66 8.09 4.93
N THR A 96 -16.47 8.57 5.31
CA THR A 96 -16.00 9.94 5.08
C THR A 96 -15.03 10.03 3.92
N ARG A 97 -14.64 8.89 3.31
CA ARG A 97 -13.57 8.77 2.30
C ARG A 97 -12.29 9.48 2.74
N THR A 98 -11.96 9.33 4.01
CA THR A 98 -10.85 10.04 4.63
C THR A 98 -9.72 9.07 4.95
N LEU A 99 -8.53 9.39 4.46
CA LEU A 99 -7.30 8.73 4.84
C LEU A 99 -6.70 9.50 6.03
N ALA A 100 -6.82 8.92 7.22
CA ALA A 100 -6.35 9.52 8.47
C ALA A 100 -4.89 9.12 8.72
N VAL A 101 -3.96 10.06 8.59
CA VAL A 101 -2.51 9.80 8.72
C VAL A 101 -1.95 10.47 9.97
N PRO A 102 -1.20 9.76 10.83
CA PRO A 102 -0.40 10.36 11.88
C PRO A 102 0.70 11.23 11.29
N ASP A 103 0.96 12.40 11.89
CA ASP A 103 2.10 13.21 11.45
C ASP A 103 3.45 12.54 11.78
N HIS A 104 4.54 13.11 11.22
CA HIS A 104 5.90 12.65 11.48
C HIS A 104 6.27 12.58 12.96
N THR A 105 5.81 13.54 13.77
CA THR A 105 6.16 13.62 15.19
C THR A 105 5.60 12.44 15.98
N ASN A 106 4.40 11.99 15.63
CA ASN A 106 3.70 10.92 16.34
C ASN A 106 4.05 9.52 15.84
N SER A 107 4.53 9.39 14.59
CA SER A 107 4.86 8.11 13.95
C SER A 107 6.35 7.91 13.65
N ARG A 108 7.25 8.82 14.02
CA ARG A 108 8.67 8.76 13.59
C ARG A 108 8.82 8.57 12.06
N GLY A 109 7.84 9.07 11.29
CA GLY A 109 7.79 8.96 9.83
C GLY A 109 7.37 7.61 9.25
N TRP A 110 7.14 6.55 10.06
CA TRP A 110 6.79 5.23 9.51
C TRP A 110 5.44 5.24 8.77
N ALA A 111 4.49 6.08 9.21
CA ALA A 111 3.14 6.15 8.65
C ALA A 111 3.04 7.01 7.38
N MET A 112 4.06 7.83 7.08
CA MET A 112 4.10 8.73 5.93
C MET A 112 5.00 8.16 4.83
N ARG A 113 4.80 6.87 4.54
CA ARG A 113 5.58 6.08 3.58
C ARG A 113 4.68 5.60 2.45
N GLU A 114 5.22 5.54 1.24
CA GLU A 114 4.49 5.20 0.02
C GLU A 114 3.68 3.91 0.13
N ILE A 115 4.29 2.82 0.58
CA ILE A 115 3.61 1.53 0.67
C ILE A 115 2.43 1.55 1.65
N VAL A 116 2.53 2.34 2.73
CA VAL A 116 1.45 2.51 3.72
C VAL A 116 0.31 3.33 3.11
N ILE A 117 0.62 4.38 2.34
CA ILE A 117 -0.41 5.16 1.65
C ILE A 117 -1.12 4.32 0.58
N LEU A 118 -0.39 3.47 -0.14
CA LEU A 118 -0.99 2.54 -1.11
C LEU A 118 -1.85 1.47 -0.44
N HIS A 119 -1.49 0.98 0.74
CA HIS A 119 -2.34 0.08 1.54
C HIS A 119 -3.67 0.73 1.88
N GLU A 120 -3.63 1.96 2.40
CA GLU A 120 -4.86 2.70 2.73
C GLU A 120 -5.66 3.10 1.48
N LEU A 121 -4.99 3.37 0.36
CA LEU A 121 -5.67 3.61 -0.91
C LEU A 121 -6.31 2.32 -1.45
N ALA A 122 -5.72 1.15 -1.21
CA ALA A 122 -6.33 -0.13 -1.56
C ALA A 122 -7.68 -0.33 -0.83
N HIS A 123 -7.82 0.10 0.43
CA HIS A 123 -9.11 0.11 1.14
C HIS A 123 -10.14 1.05 0.51
N HIS A 124 -9.70 2.09 -0.19
CA HIS A 124 -10.60 2.95 -0.94
C HIS A 124 -11.07 2.28 -2.24
N LEU A 125 -10.20 1.54 -2.93
CA LEU A 125 -10.50 0.91 -4.21
C LEU A 125 -11.23 -0.42 -4.07
N ASP A 126 -10.91 -1.22 -3.05
CA ASP A 126 -11.60 -2.46 -2.73
C ASP A 126 -12.81 -2.20 -1.81
N MET A 127 -13.98 -2.69 -2.24
CA MET A 127 -15.24 -2.62 -1.49
C MET A 127 -15.70 -3.98 -0.98
N SER A 128 -14.82 -4.98 -1.04
CA SER A 128 -15.11 -6.32 -0.53
C SER A 128 -15.40 -6.30 0.98
N ALA A 129 -16.19 -7.28 1.44
CA ALA A 129 -16.61 -7.35 2.84
C ALA A 129 -15.44 -7.67 3.79
N GLU A 130 -14.43 -8.39 3.30
CA GLU A 130 -13.22 -8.73 4.04
C GLU A 130 -12.19 -7.63 3.89
N HIS A 131 -11.89 -6.91 4.97
CA HIS A 131 -11.02 -5.73 4.90
C HIS A 131 -9.61 -6.06 4.39
N HIS A 132 -9.05 -7.23 4.72
CA HIS A 132 -7.76 -7.68 4.17
C HIS A 132 -7.89 -9.04 3.48
N GLY A 133 -9.04 -9.30 2.86
CA GLY A 133 -9.29 -10.52 2.09
C GLY A 133 -8.49 -10.60 0.79
N PRO A 134 -8.70 -11.64 -0.03
CA PRO A 134 -7.92 -11.86 -1.25
C PRO A 134 -8.07 -10.75 -2.30
N VAL A 135 -9.24 -10.12 -2.38
CA VAL A 135 -9.49 -8.98 -3.30
C VAL A 135 -8.67 -7.77 -2.88
N PHE A 136 -8.64 -7.45 -1.59
CA PHE A 136 -7.80 -6.40 -1.02
C PHE A 136 -6.32 -6.67 -1.32
N ALA A 137 -5.83 -7.87 -1.01
CA ALA A 137 -4.43 -8.24 -1.23
C ALA A 137 -4.03 -8.10 -2.72
N SER A 138 -4.92 -8.50 -3.63
CA SER A 138 -4.71 -8.36 -5.08
C SER A 138 -4.69 -6.90 -5.53
N THR A 139 -5.59 -6.08 -4.98
CA THR A 139 -5.70 -4.63 -5.24
C THR A 139 -4.43 -3.91 -4.77
N PHE A 140 -4.01 -4.18 -3.54
CA PHE A 140 -2.80 -3.62 -2.95
C PHE A 140 -1.53 -4.05 -3.71
N LEU A 141 -1.41 -5.34 -4.06
CA LEU A 141 -0.29 -5.83 -4.87
C LEU A 141 -0.23 -5.15 -6.24
N HIS A 142 -1.36 -4.98 -6.91
CA HIS A 142 -1.40 -4.31 -8.20
C HIS A 142 -0.98 -2.85 -8.10
N LEU A 143 -1.50 -2.10 -7.12
CA LEU A 143 -1.05 -0.73 -6.84
C LEU A 143 0.46 -0.66 -6.60
N VAL A 144 1.00 -1.51 -5.73
CA VAL A 144 2.45 -1.51 -5.42
C VAL A 144 3.27 -1.80 -6.66
N ARG A 145 2.89 -2.80 -7.46
CA ARG A 145 3.60 -3.16 -8.69
C ARG A 145 3.62 -2.01 -9.70
N GLU A 146 2.47 -1.38 -9.96
CA GLU A 146 2.35 -0.37 -11.01
C GLU A 146 2.85 1.02 -10.57
N VAL A 147 2.80 1.34 -9.27
CA VAL A 147 3.17 2.67 -8.76
C VAL A 147 4.60 2.70 -8.19
N MET A 148 5.01 1.69 -7.44
CA MET A 148 6.36 1.63 -6.85
C MET A 148 7.37 0.90 -7.75
N GLY A 149 6.89 0.08 -8.68
CA GLY A 149 7.70 -0.62 -9.66
C GLY A 149 7.59 -2.15 -9.54
N PRO A 150 7.90 -2.87 -10.63
CA PRO A 150 7.77 -4.32 -10.69
C PRO A 150 8.66 -5.05 -9.68
N GLU A 151 9.81 -4.49 -9.30
CA GLU A 151 10.71 -5.06 -8.30
C GLU A 151 10.08 -5.07 -6.91
N VAL A 152 9.46 -3.96 -6.48
CA VAL A 152 8.73 -3.91 -5.21
C VAL A 152 7.51 -4.83 -5.26
N GLY A 153 6.81 -4.87 -6.39
CA GLY A 153 5.73 -5.82 -6.64
C GLY A 153 6.17 -7.28 -6.54
N LEU A 154 7.38 -7.62 -7.00
CA LEU A 154 7.97 -8.96 -6.88
C LEU A 154 8.29 -9.31 -5.43
N LEU A 155 8.91 -8.38 -4.68
CA LEU A 155 9.15 -8.56 -3.24
C LEU A 155 7.86 -8.79 -2.47
N LEU A 156 6.79 -8.03 -2.77
CA LEU A 156 5.50 -8.21 -2.12
C LEU A 156 4.82 -9.52 -2.52
N THR A 157 4.95 -9.95 -3.78
CA THR A 157 4.46 -11.25 -4.25
C THR A 157 5.14 -12.41 -3.51
N ASP A 158 6.47 -12.38 -3.39
CA ASP A 158 7.24 -13.37 -2.64
C ASP A 158 6.85 -13.38 -1.16
N SER A 159 6.73 -12.19 -0.55
CA SER A 159 6.33 -12.05 0.84
C SER A 159 4.93 -12.59 1.11
N PHE A 160 3.94 -12.28 0.25
CA PHE A 160 2.60 -12.85 0.33
C PHE A 160 2.61 -14.37 0.23
N THR A 161 3.40 -14.92 -0.69
CA THR A 161 3.54 -16.36 -0.89
C THR A 161 4.12 -17.03 0.36
N ARG A 162 5.20 -16.48 0.93
CA ARG A 162 5.86 -16.98 2.15
C ARG A 162 4.93 -16.99 3.37
N HIS A 163 4.08 -15.97 3.51
CA HIS A 163 3.17 -15.83 4.64
C HIS A 163 1.81 -16.49 4.41
N GLY A 164 1.57 -17.08 3.24
CA GLY A 164 0.30 -17.74 2.92
C GLY A 164 -0.88 -16.77 2.84
N VAL A 165 -0.64 -15.56 2.32
CA VAL A 165 -1.68 -14.60 1.94
C VAL A 165 -2.29 -15.09 0.63
N ALA A 166 -3.62 -15.18 0.57
CA ALA A 166 -4.33 -15.45 -0.67
C ALA A 166 -4.48 -14.14 -1.46
N PHE A 167 -4.14 -14.18 -2.74
CA PHE A 167 -4.26 -13.10 -3.71
C PHE A 167 -4.40 -13.72 -5.12
N GLY A 168 -4.78 -12.93 -6.10
CA GLY A 168 -4.98 -13.36 -7.48
C GLY A 168 -4.71 -12.25 -8.49
N VAL A 169 -4.97 -12.55 -9.75
CA VAL A 169 -4.92 -11.55 -10.82
C VAL A 169 -6.22 -10.74 -10.77
N LEU A 170 -6.12 -9.41 -10.77
CA LEU A 170 -7.30 -8.57 -10.94
C LEU A 170 -7.87 -8.83 -12.33
N ALA A 171 -9.17 -9.08 -12.41
CA ALA A 171 -9.84 -9.19 -13.70
C ALA A 171 -9.76 -7.81 -14.37
N THR A 172 -8.89 -7.66 -15.37
CA THR A 172 -8.94 -6.53 -16.29
C THR A 172 -10.21 -6.69 -17.13
N VAL A 173 -11.09 -5.69 -17.04
CA VAL A 173 -12.32 -5.59 -17.85
C VAL A 173 -11.96 -5.19 -19.28
#